data_AF-A0AAU6PGI5-F1
#
_entry.id   AF-A0AAU6PGI5-F1
#
_cell.length_a   1.000
_cell.length_b   1.000
_cell.length_c   1.000
_cell.angle_alpha   90.00
_cell.angle_beta   90.00
_cell.angle_gamma   90.00
#
_symmetry.space_group_name_H-M   'P 1'
#
loop_
_entity.id
_entity.type
_entity.pdbx_description
1 polymer ?
#
loop_
_entity_poly.entity_id
_entity_poly.type
_entity_poly.pdbx_seq_one_letter_code
_entity_poly.pdbx_strand_id
1 'polypeptide(L)'
;MQILKQHWESTLIDLVKSANERIYLSSPFIKETVVDLIVDNKNDGIDCKLLTKFTLPNMNGSGLDLSAVQKLKDNGFSLKSIGNLHAKIFIFDNQAIITSANLTNGGLHRNLEYGVLLENENEIENDFLGYYNDKKYQHIENEHILKAQDLLSKLPKIENSKKIGVEMPIFAKDLEQNLSTGNQKVFSGIEQLNLENFTTLAINNQLKGEFNNSKEPDRTIARNLQELRDIGLLEFTSRGNYRKLWN
;
A
#
# COMPACT_ATOMS: atom_id res chain seq x y z
N MET A 1 28.73 9.67 -3.82
CA MET A 1 27.33 9.90 -4.22
C MET A 1 27.21 9.84 -5.74
N GLN A 2 26.32 9.01 -6.25
CA GLN A 2 25.96 8.88 -7.67
C GLN A 2 24.46 9.16 -7.85
N ILE A 3 24.07 9.84 -8.93
CA ILE A 3 22.66 10.06 -9.25
C ILE A 3 22.10 8.83 -9.96
N LEU A 4 20.92 8.38 -9.53
CA LEU A 4 20.14 7.34 -10.18
C LEU A 4 18.92 7.97 -10.86
N LYS A 5 18.79 7.72 -12.17
CA LYS A 5 17.62 8.08 -12.97
C LYS A 5 16.90 6.80 -13.39
N GLN A 6 15.86 6.90 -14.23
CA GLN A 6 15.20 5.75 -14.86
C GLN A 6 16.17 4.73 -15.48
N HIS A 7 15.75 3.47 -15.58
CA HIS A 7 16.51 2.33 -16.13
C HIS A 7 17.72 1.90 -15.30
N TRP A 8 17.59 1.89 -13.98
CA TRP A 8 18.67 1.51 -13.06
C TRP A 8 18.66 0.03 -12.63
N GLU A 9 17.96 -0.85 -13.36
CA GLU A 9 17.91 -2.29 -13.07
C GLU A 9 19.30 -2.93 -13.00
N SER A 10 20.19 -2.63 -13.95
CA SER A 10 21.56 -3.17 -13.93
C SER A 10 22.30 -2.77 -12.66
N THR A 11 22.15 -1.53 -12.21
CA THR A 11 22.71 -1.06 -10.94
C THR A 11 22.13 -1.82 -9.75
N LEU A 12 20.82 -2.10 -9.74
CA LEU A 12 20.21 -2.94 -8.70
C LEU A 12 20.85 -4.34 -8.68
N ILE A 13 20.96 -4.98 -9.84
CA ILE A 13 21.54 -6.33 -9.96
C ILE A 13 23.00 -6.35 -9.52
N ASP A 14 23.80 -5.36 -9.94
CA ASP A 14 25.21 -5.28 -9.59
C ASP A 14 25.40 -5.11 -8.08
N LEU A 15 24.57 -4.28 -7.43
CA LEU A 15 24.57 -4.10 -5.98
C LEU A 15 24.14 -5.38 -5.24
N VAL A 16 23.08 -6.04 -5.70
CA VAL A 16 22.60 -7.31 -5.13
C VAL A 16 23.68 -8.39 -5.20
N LYS A 17 24.37 -8.53 -6.34
CA LYS A 17 25.46 -9.50 -6.54
C LYS A 17 26.68 -9.19 -5.68
N SER A 18 26.96 -7.91 -5.46
CA SER A 18 28.14 -7.46 -4.73
C SER A 18 27.93 -7.49 -3.22
N ALA A 19 26.68 -7.53 -2.75
CA ALA A 19 26.37 -7.59 -1.32
C ALA A 19 26.79 -8.94 -0.70
N ASN A 20 27.54 -8.91 0.38
CA ASN A 20 28.04 -10.10 1.07
C ASN A 20 27.63 -10.17 2.54
N GLU A 21 27.27 -9.06 3.16
CA GLU A 21 26.90 -9.00 4.58
C GLU A 21 25.39 -8.85 4.74
N ARG A 22 24.79 -7.88 4.05
CA ARG A 22 23.38 -7.51 4.27
C ARG A 22 22.68 -6.96 3.03
N ILE A 23 21.40 -7.28 2.92
CA ILE A 23 20.46 -6.66 1.97
C ILE A 23 19.23 -6.21 2.75
N TYR A 24 19.08 -4.89 2.93
CA TYR A 24 17.93 -4.31 3.62
C TYR A 24 17.10 -3.48 2.66
N LEU A 25 15.82 -3.80 2.56
CA LEU A 25 14.90 -3.19 1.61
C LEU A 25 13.75 -2.52 2.32
N SER A 26 13.37 -1.33 1.86
CA SER A 26 12.19 -0.61 2.29
C SER A 26 11.43 -0.21 1.04
N SER A 27 10.19 -0.69 0.86
CA SER A 27 9.31 -0.23 -0.21
C SER A 27 7.86 -0.57 0.10
N PRO A 28 6.90 0.36 -0.05
CA PRO A 28 5.49 0.06 0.12
C PRO A 28 4.96 -0.80 -1.04
N PHE A 29 5.46 -0.62 -2.25
CA PHE A 29 5.01 -1.36 -3.43
C PHE A 29 6.11 -2.29 -3.93
N ILE A 30 5.76 -3.55 -4.12
CA ILE A 30 6.72 -4.61 -4.47
C ILE A 30 6.03 -5.56 -5.46
N LYS A 31 6.70 -5.78 -6.60
CA LYS A 31 6.26 -6.72 -7.63
C LYS A 31 7.16 -7.93 -7.69
N GLU A 32 6.55 -9.07 -7.98
CA GLU A 32 7.26 -10.36 -8.01
C GLU A 32 8.44 -10.34 -8.98
N THR A 33 8.25 -9.75 -10.17
CA THR A 33 9.30 -9.66 -11.20
C THR A 33 10.56 -8.94 -10.72
N VAL A 34 10.44 -7.96 -9.82
CA VAL A 34 11.62 -7.27 -9.24
C VAL A 34 12.21 -8.08 -8.10
N VAL A 35 11.39 -8.80 -7.34
CA VAL A 35 11.88 -9.74 -6.34
C VAL A 35 12.69 -10.86 -6.98
N ASP A 36 12.27 -11.37 -8.14
CA ASP A 36 13.02 -12.38 -8.91
C ASP A 36 14.46 -11.92 -9.17
N LEU A 37 14.63 -10.68 -9.66
CA LEU A 37 15.96 -10.09 -9.87
C LEU A 37 16.80 -10.06 -8.59
N ILE A 38 16.18 -9.85 -7.42
CA ILE A 38 16.89 -9.79 -6.14
C ILE A 38 17.25 -11.19 -5.67
N VAL A 39 16.28 -12.11 -5.62
CA VAL A 39 16.49 -13.45 -5.05
C VAL A 39 17.38 -14.32 -5.93
N ASP A 40 17.31 -14.15 -7.25
CA ASP A 40 18.11 -14.92 -8.22
C ASP A 40 19.58 -14.47 -8.28
N ASN A 41 19.89 -13.27 -7.77
CA ASN A 41 21.23 -12.68 -7.86
C ASN A 41 21.91 -12.45 -6.51
N LYS A 42 21.20 -12.57 -5.38
CA LYS A 42 21.80 -12.40 -4.05
C LYS A 42 22.74 -13.55 -3.71
N ASN A 43 23.78 -13.28 -2.92
CA ASN A 43 24.60 -14.35 -2.36
C ASN A 43 23.86 -15.09 -1.23
N ASP A 44 24.37 -16.27 -0.87
CA ASP A 44 23.87 -17.06 0.26
C ASP A 44 24.43 -16.56 1.59
N GLY A 45 23.70 -16.78 2.69
CA GLY A 45 24.14 -16.41 4.03
C GLY A 45 24.07 -14.91 4.36
N ILE A 46 23.57 -14.08 3.44
CA ILE A 46 23.35 -12.64 3.64
C ILE A 46 22.23 -12.40 4.66
N ASP A 47 22.42 -11.44 5.57
CA ASP A 47 21.36 -10.93 6.44
C ASP A 47 20.35 -10.08 5.65
N CYS A 48 19.15 -10.62 5.44
CA CYS A 48 18.14 -10.02 4.58
C CYS A 48 16.94 -9.51 5.39
N LYS A 49 16.58 -8.22 5.19
CA LYS A 49 15.44 -7.59 5.88
C LYS A 49 14.55 -6.81 4.93
N LEU A 50 13.24 -6.80 5.20
CA LEU A 50 12.27 -5.99 4.47
C LEU A 50 11.39 -5.19 5.43
N LEU A 51 11.26 -3.90 5.16
CA LEU A 51 10.15 -3.07 5.62
C LEU A 51 9.17 -2.87 4.45
N THR A 52 7.90 -3.25 4.64
CA THR A 52 6.87 -3.04 3.63
C THR A 52 5.52 -2.65 4.23
N LYS A 53 4.57 -2.25 3.40
CA LYS A 53 3.19 -1.94 3.79
C LYS A 53 2.29 -3.17 3.57
N PHE A 54 2.42 -4.18 4.43
CA PHE A 54 1.62 -5.41 4.34
C PHE A 54 0.21 -5.16 4.89
N THR A 55 -0.69 -4.73 4.02
CA THR A 55 -2.09 -4.41 4.32
C THR A 55 -2.99 -4.89 3.19
N LEU A 56 -4.22 -5.31 3.50
CA LEU A 56 -5.18 -5.78 2.48
C LEU A 56 -5.40 -4.76 1.35
N PRO A 57 -5.56 -3.45 1.60
CA PRO A 57 -5.73 -2.48 0.52
C PRO A 57 -4.52 -2.43 -0.43
N ASN A 58 -3.30 -2.53 0.11
CA ASN A 58 -2.09 -2.50 -0.69
C ASN A 58 -1.94 -3.75 -1.58
N MET A 59 -2.38 -4.91 -1.08
CA MET A 59 -2.38 -6.16 -1.84
C MET A 59 -3.49 -6.19 -2.89
N ASN A 60 -4.71 -5.80 -2.50
CA ASN A 60 -5.87 -5.77 -3.38
C ASN A 60 -5.70 -4.74 -4.52
N GLY A 61 -5.12 -3.57 -4.23
CA GLY A 61 -4.84 -2.52 -5.21
C GLY A 61 -3.64 -2.79 -6.12
N SER A 62 -3.11 -4.01 -6.15
CA SER A 62 -1.91 -4.37 -6.92
C SER A 62 -0.68 -3.51 -6.57
N GLY A 63 -0.59 -2.97 -5.36
CA GLY A 63 0.63 -2.32 -4.87
C GLY A 63 1.67 -3.33 -4.41
N LEU A 64 1.22 -4.42 -3.79
CA LEU A 64 2.06 -5.47 -3.21
C LEU A 64 1.61 -6.85 -3.66
N ASP A 65 2.46 -7.55 -4.40
CA ASP A 65 2.18 -8.93 -4.80
C ASP A 65 2.41 -9.87 -3.61
N LEU A 66 1.41 -10.69 -3.27
CA LEU A 66 1.58 -11.69 -2.21
C LEU A 66 2.64 -12.75 -2.56
N SER A 67 2.77 -13.09 -3.84
CA SER A 67 3.83 -13.98 -4.32
C SER A 67 5.22 -13.38 -4.09
N ALA A 68 5.38 -12.06 -4.25
CA ALA A 68 6.63 -11.37 -3.94
C ALA A 68 6.98 -11.46 -2.45
N VAL A 69 6.00 -11.26 -1.57
CA VAL A 69 6.17 -11.39 -0.11
C VAL A 69 6.57 -12.82 0.27
N GLN A 70 5.86 -13.82 -0.27
CA GLN A 70 6.16 -15.23 -0.02
C GLN A 70 7.57 -15.58 -0.51
N LYS A 71 7.94 -15.17 -1.73
CA LYS A 71 9.24 -15.47 -2.32
C LYS A 71 10.39 -14.85 -1.53
N LEU A 72 10.25 -13.62 -1.02
CA LEU A 72 11.26 -13.02 -0.13
C LEU A 72 11.40 -13.82 1.17
N LYS A 73 10.28 -14.21 1.80
CA LYS A 73 10.29 -15.02 3.04
C LYS A 73 10.98 -16.37 2.82
N ASP A 74 10.65 -17.04 1.71
CA ASP A 74 11.23 -18.35 1.33
C ASP A 74 12.73 -18.26 1.05
N ASN A 75 13.22 -17.08 0.66
CA ASN A 75 14.63 -16.79 0.41
C ASN A 75 15.35 -16.11 1.58
N GLY A 76 14.84 -16.27 2.80
CA GLY A 76 15.54 -15.90 4.03
C GLY A 76 15.39 -14.45 4.46
N PHE A 77 14.50 -13.66 3.83
CA PHE A 77 14.22 -12.31 4.31
C PHE A 77 13.35 -12.33 5.58
N SER A 78 13.76 -11.56 6.59
CA SER A 78 12.90 -11.22 7.71
C SER A 78 12.08 -9.97 7.39
N LEU A 79 10.76 -10.08 7.52
CA LEU A 79 9.83 -9.08 7.01
C LEU A 79 9.09 -8.38 8.15
N LYS A 80 8.92 -7.06 8.07
CA LYS A 80 8.05 -6.26 8.96
C LYS A 80 7.06 -5.40 8.19
N SER A 81 5.86 -5.27 8.75
CA SER A 81 4.79 -4.41 8.24
C SER A 81 4.77 -3.05 8.95
N ILE A 82 4.77 -1.97 8.16
CA ILE A 82 4.64 -0.59 8.63
C ILE A 82 3.52 0.09 7.83
N GLY A 83 2.39 0.37 8.49
CA GLY A 83 1.16 0.84 7.82
C GLY A 83 1.29 2.19 7.11
N ASN A 84 2.13 3.08 7.63
CA ASN A 84 2.42 4.41 7.06
C ASN A 84 3.75 4.46 6.28
N LEU A 85 4.30 3.30 5.87
CA LEU A 85 5.54 3.28 5.10
C LEU A 85 5.35 3.92 3.72
N HIS A 86 6.24 4.85 3.39
CA HIS A 86 6.34 5.40 2.04
C HIS A 86 7.79 5.52 1.54
N ALA A 87 8.79 5.39 2.43
CA ALA A 87 10.19 5.42 2.06
C ALA A 87 10.54 4.32 1.05
N LYS A 88 11.46 4.63 0.13
CA LYS A 88 12.14 3.62 -0.69
C LYS A 88 13.63 3.75 -0.45
N ILE A 89 14.14 2.80 0.32
CA ILE A 89 15.53 2.76 0.75
C ILE A 89 16.02 1.33 0.51
N PHE A 90 17.14 1.18 -0.19
CA PHE A 90 17.74 -0.13 -0.48
C PHE A 90 19.20 -0.09 -0.05
N ILE A 91 19.57 -0.94 0.90
CA ILE A 91 20.90 -1.00 1.49
C ILE A 91 21.53 -2.33 1.10
N PHE A 92 22.76 -2.24 0.60
CA PHE A 92 23.61 -3.33 0.16
C PHE A 92 24.97 -3.11 0.81
N ASP A 93 25.25 -3.84 1.90
CA ASP A 93 26.44 -3.62 2.74
C ASP A 93 26.62 -2.15 3.14
N ASN A 94 27.67 -1.48 2.65
CA ASN A 94 27.97 -0.08 2.91
C ASN A 94 27.36 0.90 1.89
N GLN A 95 26.58 0.41 0.93
CA GLN A 95 25.94 1.22 -0.10
C GLN A 95 24.44 1.36 0.16
N ALA A 96 23.90 2.56 -0.06
CA ALA A 96 22.48 2.85 0.16
C ALA A 96 21.88 3.64 -1.00
N ILE A 97 20.72 3.20 -1.48
CA ILE A 97 19.90 3.92 -2.44
C ILE A 97 18.77 4.61 -1.68
N ILE A 98 18.61 5.90 -1.89
CA ILE A 98 17.39 6.65 -1.57
C ILE A 98 16.75 7.09 -2.88
N THR A 99 15.49 6.71 -3.11
CA THR A 99 14.85 6.94 -4.40
C THR A 99 13.35 7.16 -4.29
N SER A 100 12.75 7.75 -5.31
CA SER A 100 11.30 7.75 -5.51
C SER A 100 10.77 6.41 -6.06
N ALA A 101 11.64 5.59 -6.65
CA ALA A 101 11.29 4.33 -7.29
C ALA A 101 10.88 3.24 -6.27
N ASN A 102 9.69 2.67 -6.44
CA ASN A 102 9.30 1.43 -5.76
C ASN A 102 9.95 0.20 -6.43
N LEU A 103 10.01 -0.93 -5.72
CA LEU A 103 10.45 -2.24 -6.23
C LEU A 103 9.43 -2.84 -7.22
N THR A 104 9.22 -2.18 -8.34
CA THR A 104 8.24 -2.53 -9.37
C THR A 104 8.84 -2.30 -10.75
N ASN A 105 8.37 -3.01 -11.79
CA ASN A 105 8.83 -2.74 -13.17
C ASN A 105 8.58 -1.29 -13.61
N GLY A 106 7.56 -0.63 -13.02
CA GLY A 106 7.35 0.80 -13.21
C GLY A 106 8.53 1.62 -12.68
N GLY A 107 8.91 1.41 -11.43
CA GLY A 107 9.98 2.14 -10.76
C GLY A 107 11.39 1.86 -11.31
N LEU A 108 11.65 0.66 -11.82
CA LEU A 108 12.96 0.36 -12.41
C LEU A 108 13.10 0.85 -13.86
N HIS A 109 12.03 0.79 -14.66
CA HIS A 109 12.16 0.94 -16.13
C HIS A 109 11.29 2.02 -16.77
N ARG A 110 10.15 2.40 -16.21
CA ARG A 110 9.14 3.15 -16.99
C ARG A 110 8.88 4.54 -16.42
N ASN A 111 8.81 4.65 -15.11
CA ASN A 111 8.50 5.89 -14.44
C ASN A 111 9.71 6.85 -14.52
N LEU A 112 9.40 8.15 -14.54
CA LEU A 112 10.40 9.19 -14.31
C LEU A 112 10.74 9.22 -12.83
N GLU A 113 11.73 8.43 -12.44
CA GLU A 113 12.20 8.32 -11.06
C GLU A 113 13.53 9.07 -10.89
N TYR A 114 13.80 9.48 -9.65
CA TYR A 114 15.04 10.12 -9.28
C TYR A 114 15.50 9.59 -7.92
N GLY A 115 16.79 9.34 -7.80
CA GLY A 115 17.39 8.87 -6.57
C GLY A 115 18.87 9.15 -6.52
N VAL A 116 19.46 8.75 -5.39
CA VAL A 116 20.89 8.83 -5.15
C VAL A 116 21.37 7.48 -4.62
N LEU A 117 22.52 7.05 -5.12
CA LEU A 117 23.34 6.01 -4.54
C LEU A 117 24.42 6.67 -3.68
N LEU A 118 24.47 6.26 -2.43
CA LEU A 118 25.37 6.75 -1.40
C LEU A 118 26.24 5.60 -0.90
N GLU A 119 27.41 5.94 -0.36
CA GLU A 119 28.38 4.97 0.14
C GLU A 119 28.83 5.40 1.53
N ASN A 120 29.00 4.44 2.43
CA ASN A 120 29.45 4.61 3.81
C ASN A 120 28.53 5.51 4.67
N GLU A 121 27.23 5.50 4.40
CA GLU A 121 26.23 6.28 5.14
C GLU A 121 25.55 5.45 6.24
N ASN A 122 26.25 5.30 7.37
CA ASN A 122 25.79 4.48 8.49
C ASN A 122 24.48 5.00 9.13
N GLU A 123 24.15 6.29 8.99
CA GLU A 123 22.93 6.88 9.54
C GLU A 123 21.67 6.29 8.89
N ILE A 124 21.70 6.07 7.57
CA ILE A 124 20.58 5.47 6.83
C ILE A 124 20.30 4.05 7.33
N GLU A 125 21.35 3.28 7.57
CA GLU A 125 21.22 1.94 8.13
C GLU A 125 20.69 1.97 9.56
N ASN A 126 21.22 2.86 10.41
CA ASN A 126 20.76 3.02 11.78
C ASN A 126 19.27 3.37 11.85
N ASP A 127 18.80 4.27 10.99
CA ASP A 127 17.37 4.61 10.88
C ASP A 127 16.53 3.40 10.42
N PHE A 128 16.98 2.69 9.39
CA PHE A 128 16.33 1.47 8.94
C PHE A 128 16.20 0.45 10.07
N LEU A 129 17.30 0.19 10.78
CA LEU A 129 17.34 -0.75 11.91
C LEU A 129 16.52 -0.24 13.10
N GLY A 130 16.43 1.07 13.30
CA GLY A 130 15.55 1.67 14.30
C GLY A 130 14.09 1.31 14.05
N TYR A 131 13.61 1.50 12.82
CA TYR A 131 12.26 1.06 12.43
C TYR A 131 12.12 -0.45 12.45
N TYR A 132 13.10 -1.20 11.99
CA TYR A 132 13.05 -2.66 12.00
C TYR A 132 13.04 -3.23 13.42
N ASN A 133 13.73 -2.64 14.38
CA ASN A 133 13.79 -3.14 15.77
C ASN A 133 12.64 -2.61 16.63
N ASP A 134 11.88 -1.62 16.17
CA ASP A 134 10.73 -1.10 16.89
C ASP A 134 9.65 -2.19 17.05
N LYS A 135 9.33 -2.49 18.31
CA LYS A 135 8.39 -3.55 18.71
C LYS A 135 6.93 -3.22 18.35
N LYS A 136 6.62 -1.96 18.03
CA LYS A 136 5.26 -1.58 17.61
C LYS A 136 4.91 -2.11 16.22
N TYR A 137 5.91 -2.40 15.40
CA TYR A 137 5.70 -2.95 14.06
C TYR A 137 5.79 -4.47 14.08
N GLN A 138 4.83 -5.09 13.39
CA GLN A 138 4.64 -6.54 13.41
C GLN A 138 5.49 -7.24 12.36
N HIS A 139 6.04 -8.39 12.73
CA HIS A 139 6.65 -9.29 11.76
C HIS A 139 5.59 -9.93 10.86
N ILE A 140 5.93 -10.13 9.59
CA ILE A 140 5.09 -10.85 8.64
C ILE A 140 5.53 -12.31 8.67
N GLU A 141 4.63 -13.17 9.14
CA GLU A 141 4.84 -14.62 9.27
C GLU A 141 3.99 -15.37 8.27
N ASN A 142 4.29 -16.65 8.05
CA ASN A 142 3.58 -17.48 7.09
C ASN A 142 2.07 -17.53 7.37
N GLU A 143 1.66 -17.54 8.64
CA GLU A 143 0.24 -17.46 9.01
C GLU A 143 -0.44 -16.16 8.55
N HIS A 144 0.29 -15.03 8.55
CA HIS A 144 -0.21 -13.75 8.06
C HIS A 144 -0.39 -13.78 6.54
N ILE A 145 0.53 -14.41 5.82
CA ILE A 145 0.46 -14.57 4.37
C ILE A 145 -0.73 -15.47 3.99
N LEU A 146 -0.87 -16.64 4.62
CA LEU A 146 -2.00 -17.56 4.40
C LEU A 146 -3.35 -16.88 4.70
N LYS A 147 -3.43 -16.13 5.79
CA LYS A 147 -4.63 -15.36 6.14
C LYS A 147 -4.93 -14.28 5.12
N ALA A 148 -3.91 -13.58 4.62
CA ALA A 148 -4.10 -12.59 3.56
C ALA A 148 -4.59 -13.24 2.25
N GLN A 149 -4.04 -14.39 1.87
CA GLN A 149 -4.50 -15.16 0.70
C GLN A 149 -5.96 -15.58 0.83
N ASP A 150 -6.34 -16.15 1.98
CA ASP A 150 -7.73 -16.53 2.27
C ASP A 150 -8.67 -15.32 2.19
N LEU A 151 -8.31 -14.20 2.81
CA LEU A 151 -9.11 -12.97 2.76
C LEU A 151 -9.25 -12.44 1.34
N LEU A 152 -8.16 -12.34 0.58
CA LEU A 152 -8.20 -11.88 -0.82
C LEU A 152 -9.00 -12.83 -1.72
N SER A 153 -8.98 -14.15 -1.46
CA SER A 153 -9.76 -15.12 -2.23
C SER A 153 -11.29 -14.96 -2.06
N LYS A 154 -11.70 -14.41 -0.92
CA LYS A 154 -13.09 -14.11 -0.57
C LYS A 154 -13.53 -12.73 -1.03
N LEU A 155 -12.59 -11.86 -1.38
CA LEU A 155 -12.90 -10.56 -1.96
C LEU A 155 -13.30 -10.74 -3.43
N PRO A 156 -14.32 -10.00 -3.91
CA PRO A 156 -14.65 -9.99 -5.31
C PRO A 156 -13.41 -9.54 -6.11
N LYS A 157 -13.00 -10.35 -7.09
CA LYS A 157 -11.83 -10.05 -7.93
C LYS A 157 -12.11 -8.79 -8.75
N ILE A 158 -11.50 -7.69 -8.34
CA ILE A 158 -11.47 -6.46 -9.15
C ILE A 158 -10.47 -6.72 -10.27
N GLU A 159 -10.95 -7.11 -11.46
CA GLU A 159 -10.08 -7.27 -12.62
C GLU A 159 -9.47 -5.92 -13.02
N ASN A 160 -8.13 -5.89 -12.99
CA ASN A 160 -7.21 -4.88 -13.51
C ASN A 160 -7.82 -3.73 -14.35
N SER A 161 -8.00 -2.56 -13.75
CA SER A 161 -7.95 -1.30 -14.48
C SER A 161 -6.58 -0.63 -14.27
N LYS A 162 -5.80 -0.64 -15.36
CA LYS A 162 -4.62 0.22 -15.51
C LYS A 162 -5.04 1.68 -15.23
N LYS A 163 -4.26 2.34 -14.37
CA LYS A 163 -4.43 3.73 -13.89
C LYS A 163 -5.75 3.96 -13.13
N ILE A 164 -5.65 4.10 -11.81
CA ILE A 164 -6.64 4.85 -11.03
C ILE A 164 -5.87 5.89 -10.21
N GLY A 165 -5.56 7.00 -10.88
CA GLY A 165 -6.08 8.24 -10.35
C GLY A 165 -7.53 8.29 -10.84
N VAL A 166 -8.47 8.15 -9.90
CA VAL A 166 -9.93 8.28 -10.08
C VAL A 166 -10.68 7.06 -10.69
N GLU A 167 -11.73 6.66 -9.95
CA GLU A 167 -12.91 5.83 -10.28
C GLU A 167 -12.83 4.28 -10.33
N MET A 168 -13.51 3.65 -9.36
CA MET A 168 -14.06 2.27 -9.41
C MET A 168 -15.61 2.31 -9.34
N PRO A 169 -16.31 2.38 -10.48
CA PRO A 169 -17.78 2.32 -10.53
C PRO A 169 -18.40 0.95 -10.24
N ILE A 170 -17.68 -0.12 -10.53
CA ILE A 170 -18.29 -1.42 -10.75
C ILE A 170 -18.58 -2.17 -9.43
N PHE A 171 -17.92 -1.81 -8.33
CA PHE A 171 -17.98 -2.55 -7.06
C PHE A 171 -18.89 -1.94 -6.01
N ALA A 172 -19.38 -0.73 -6.24
CA ALA A 172 -20.05 0.05 -5.21
C ALA A 172 -21.39 -0.61 -4.78
N LYS A 173 -22.18 -1.09 -5.76
CA LYS A 173 -23.45 -1.81 -5.52
C LYS A 173 -23.26 -3.23 -4.96
N ASP A 174 -22.19 -3.92 -5.35
CA ASP A 174 -21.90 -5.26 -4.81
C ASP A 174 -21.30 -5.20 -3.39
N LEU A 175 -20.58 -4.11 -3.07
CA LEU A 175 -20.10 -3.82 -1.73
C LEU A 175 -21.23 -3.43 -0.79
N GLU A 176 -22.27 -2.74 -1.27
CA GLU A 176 -23.45 -2.35 -0.47
C GLU A 176 -23.98 -3.52 0.35
N GLN A 177 -24.11 -4.71 -0.24
CA GLN A 177 -24.65 -5.90 0.45
C GLN A 177 -23.79 -6.37 1.63
N ASN A 178 -22.51 -6.01 1.67
CA ASN A 178 -21.55 -6.36 2.73
C ASN A 178 -21.25 -5.20 3.69
N LEU A 179 -21.83 -4.02 3.46
CA LEU A 179 -21.71 -2.87 4.35
C LEU A 179 -22.59 -3.04 5.61
N SER A 180 -22.21 -2.36 6.69
CA SER A 180 -23.08 -2.21 7.86
C SER A 180 -24.38 -1.50 7.45
N THR A 181 -25.49 -1.71 8.16
CA THR A 181 -26.78 -1.05 7.85
C THR A 181 -26.66 0.49 7.84
N GLY A 182 -25.74 1.06 8.63
CA GLY A 182 -25.45 2.49 8.60
C GLY A 182 -24.70 2.91 7.34
N ASN A 183 -23.70 2.14 6.93
CA ASN A 183 -22.91 2.39 5.72
C ASN A 183 -23.74 2.17 4.45
N GLN A 184 -24.65 1.19 4.43
CA GLN A 184 -25.63 0.99 3.34
C GLN A 184 -26.48 2.24 3.13
N LYS A 185 -27.12 2.75 4.19
CA LYS A 185 -27.95 3.97 4.10
C LYS A 185 -27.16 5.17 3.59
N VAL A 186 -25.95 5.39 4.11
CA VAL A 186 -25.11 6.50 3.64
C VAL A 186 -24.69 6.29 2.18
N PHE A 187 -24.35 5.07 1.80
CA PHE A 187 -24.02 4.70 0.43
C PHE A 187 -25.18 4.97 -0.53
N SER A 188 -26.39 4.46 -0.26
CA SER A 188 -27.57 4.69 -1.09
C SER A 188 -27.95 6.20 -1.13
N GLY A 189 -27.75 6.93 -0.04
CA GLY A 189 -27.95 8.38 0.02
C GLY A 189 -26.99 9.14 -0.90
N ILE A 190 -25.72 8.74 -0.96
CA ILE A 190 -24.73 9.31 -1.88
C ILE A 190 -25.14 9.04 -3.33
N GLU A 191 -25.61 7.83 -3.64
CA GLU A 191 -26.12 7.47 -4.97
C GLU A 191 -27.31 8.34 -5.39
N GLN A 192 -28.23 8.61 -4.48
CA GLN A 192 -29.40 9.43 -4.76
C GLN A 192 -29.07 10.91 -5.02
N LEU A 193 -27.96 11.43 -4.46
CA LEU A 193 -27.52 12.79 -4.78
C LEU A 193 -27.12 12.94 -6.24
N ASN A 194 -26.68 11.86 -6.88
CA ASN A 194 -26.16 11.87 -8.25
C ASN A 194 -25.06 12.92 -8.47
N LEU A 195 -24.16 13.06 -7.47
CA LEU A 195 -23.03 13.98 -7.49
C LEU A 195 -21.72 13.22 -7.28
N GLU A 196 -20.71 13.56 -8.10
CA GLU A 196 -19.33 13.06 -7.91
C GLU A 196 -18.67 13.70 -6.69
N ASN A 197 -18.97 14.98 -6.41
CA ASN A 197 -18.44 15.74 -5.29
C ASN A 197 -19.59 16.24 -4.42
N PHE A 198 -19.52 15.99 -3.11
CA PHE A 198 -20.59 16.34 -2.19
C PHE A 198 -20.08 16.78 -0.81
N THR A 199 -20.93 17.46 -0.07
CA THR A 199 -20.63 17.92 1.30
C THR A 199 -21.28 17.02 2.34
N THR A 200 -20.73 16.99 3.55
CA THR A 200 -21.40 16.37 4.71
C THR A 200 -22.81 16.94 4.91
N LEU A 201 -22.99 18.26 4.68
CA LEU A 201 -24.30 18.91 4.78
C LEU A 201 -25.29 18.39 3.74
N ALA A 202 -24.85 18.18 2.50
CA ALA A 202 -25.70 17.64 1.43
C ALA A 202 -26.20 16.23 1.77
N ILE A 203 -25.31 15.38 2.29
CA ILE A 203 -25.68 14.02 2.73
C ILE A 203 -26.57 14.04 3.97
N ASN A 204 -26.28 14.90 4.95
CA ASN A 204 -27.16 15.04 6.13
C ASN A 204 -28.58 15.46 5.73
N ASN A 205 -28.72 16.35 4.74
CA ASN A 205 -30.02 16.76 4.22
C ASN A 205 -30.72 15.63 3.43
N GLN A 206 -29.98 14.87 2.63
CA GLN A 206 -30.51 13.74 1.86
C GLN A 206 -31.05 12.64 2.77
N LEU A 207 -30.30 12.30 3.84
CA LEU A 207 -30.62 11.21 4.76
C LEU A 207 -31.45 11.67 5.97
N LYS A 208 -32.03 12.86 5.89
CA LYS A 208 -32.83 13.45 6.97
C LYS A 208 -34.04 12.55 7.23
N GLY A 209 -34.10 11.93 8.39
CA GLY A 209 -35.16 11.00 8.77
C GLY A 209 -34.72 9.54 8.82
N GLU A 210 -33.68 9.15 8.09
CA GLU A 210 -33.24 7.74 7.99
C GLU A 210 -32.44 7.25 9.20
N PHE A 211 -31.92 8.20 9.99
CA PHE A 211 -31.15 7.98 11.21
C PHE A 211 -31.85 8.48 12.48
N ASN A 212 -33.19 8.64 12.46
CA ASN A 212 -33.98 9.16 13.59
C ASN A 212 -33.86 8.36 14.88
N ASN A 213 -33.43 7.09 14.80
CA ASN A 213 -33.19 6.24 15.97
C ASN A 213 -31.84 6.54 16.65
N SER A 214 -30.98 7.36 16.05
CA SER A 214 -29.73 7.81 16.66
C SER A 214 -29.95 9.07 17.48
N LYS A 215 -29.32 9.14 18.66
CA LYS A 215 -29.30 10.36 19.49
C LYS A 215 -28.59 11.53 18.81
N GLU A 216 -27.67 11.24 17.90
CA GLU A 216 -26.90 12.25 17.15
C GLU A 216 -26.79 11.81 15.67
N PRO A 217 -27.83 12.06 14.86
CA PRO A 217 -27.88 11.64 13.46
C PRO A 217 -26.69 12.15 12.64
N ASP A 218 -26.35 13.44 12.76
CA ASP A 218 -25.24 14.04 12.02
C ASP A 218 -23.88 13.43 12.36
N ARG A 219 -23.63 13.13 13.65
CA ARG A 219 -22.40 12.43 14.06
C ARG A 219 -22.37 11.00 13.56
N THR A 220 -23.53 10.35 13.50
CA THR A 220 -23.65 9.00 12.97
C THR A 220 -23.34 8.98 11.49
N ILE A 221 -23.90 9.90 10.71
CA ILE A 221 -23.61 10.04 9.28
C ILE A 221 -22.13 10.36 9.06
N ALA A 222 -21.54 11.28 9.83
CA ALA A 222 -20.12 11.61 9.75
C ALA A 222 -19.21 10.41 10.03
N ARG A 223 -19.56 9.55 11.00
CA ARG A 223 -18.83 8.30 11.27
C ARG A 223 -18.89 7.35 10.09
N ASN A 224 -20.08 7.12 9.52
CA ASN A 224 -20.23 6.25 8.35
C ASN A 224 -19.49 6.81 7.12
N LEU A 225 -19.48 8.14 6.90
CA LEU A 225 -18.66 8.76 5.84
C LEU A 225 -17.16 8.50 6.03
N GLN A 226 -16.68 8.51 7.28
CA GLN A 226 -15.29 8.17 7.58
C GLN A 226 -15.01 6.68 7.34
N GLU A 227 -15.92 5.79 7.72
CA GLU A 227 -15.79 4.35 7.44
C GLU A 227 -15.78 4.06 5.93
N LEU A 228 -16.68 4.67 5.15
CA LEU A 228 -16.72 4.56 3.68
C LEU A 228 -15.43 5.08 3.02
N ARG A 229 -14.81 6.12 3.60
CA ARG A 229 -13.50 6.61 3.18
C ARG A 229 -12.40 5.60 3.48
N ASP A 230 -12.40 5.02 4.69
CA ASP A 230 -11.36 4.09 5.13
C ASP A 230 -11.33 2.81 4.28
N ILE A 231 -12.49 2.40 3.74
CA ILE A 231 -12.61 1.28 2.79
C ILE A 231 -12.41 1.69 1.31
N GLY A 232 -12.10 2.96 1.04
CA GLY A 232 -11.72 3.44 -0.29
C GLY A 232 -12.88 3.75 -1.24
N LEU A 233 -14.09 3.93 -0.74
CA LEU A 233 -15.23 4.39 -1.55
C LEU A 233 -15.27 5.92 -1.67
N LEU A 234 -14.72 6.63 -0.68
CA LEU A 234 -14.69 8.09 -0.64
C LEU A 234 -13.29 8.64 -0.50
N GLU A 235 -13.06 9.82 -1.08
CA GLU A 235 -11.88 10.64 -0.83
C GLU A 235 -12.26 11.93 -0.10
N PHE A 236 -11.47 12.31 0.90
CA PHE A 236 -11.62 13.60 1.59
C PHE A 236 -10.85 14.68 0.83
N THR A 237 -11.57 15.62 0.24
CA THR A 237 -10.97 16.68 -0.58
C THR A 237 -10.65 17.93 0.24
N SER A 238 -11.51 18.26 1.21
CA SER A 238 -11.29 19.33 2.19
C SER A 238 -12.30 19.19 3.34
N ARG A 239 -12.20 20.04 4.37
CA ARG A 239 -13.06 19.95 5.57
C ARG A 239 -14.55 19.90 5.22
N GLY A 240 -15.17 18.75 5.45
CA GLY A 240 -16.60 18.51 5.18
C GLY A 240 -16.95 18.23 3.71
N ASN A 241 -15.96 18.01 2.85
CA ASN A 241 -16.11 17.74 1.42
C ASN A 241 -15.53 16.38 1.07
N TYR A 242 -16.29 15.63 0.27
CA TYR A 242 -15.95 14.28 -0.15
C TYR A 242 -16.11 14.15 -1.67
N ARG A 243 -15.29 13.28 -2.25
CA ARG A 243 -15.44 12.81 -3.64
C ARG A 243 -15.84 11.34 -3.64
N LYS A 244 -16.93 11.02 -4.35
CA LYS A 244 -17.39 9.68 -4.68
C LYS A 244 -16.37 9.06 -5.63
N LEU A 245 -15.86 7.87 -5.30
CA LEU A 245 -14.88 7.18 -6.14
C LEU A 245 -15.51 6.10 -7.03
N TRP A 246 -16.83 6.15 -7.24
CA TRP A 246 -17.58 5.20 -8.06
C TRP A 246 -18.61 5.92 -8.95
N ASN A 247 -18.95 5.39 -10.13
CA ASN A 247 -19.97 5.94 -11.03
C ASN A 247 -21.33 5.30 -10.82
#